data_AF-A0A1Q4B948-F1
#
_entry.id   AF-A0A1Q4B948-F1
#
_cell.length_a   1.000
_cell.length_b   1.000
_cell.length_c   1.000
_cell.angle_alpha   90.00
_cell.angle_beta   90.00
_cell.angle_gamma   90.00
#
_symmetry.space_group_name_H-M   'P 1'
#
loop_
_entity.id
_entity.type
_entity.pdbx_description
1 polymer ?
#
loop_
_entity_poly.entity_id
_entity_poly.type
_entity_poly.pdbx_seq_one_letter_code
_entity_poly.pdbx_strand_id
1 'polypeptide(L)'
;MAKEIARKRSKGPRALEPHEAELWKVVTRHVSPLRRRKRMAEAAKMETVEAVAAEDEPKKPAKLAKAKPSHTPPAPPAAKPALPPLAPVERRTRQRLSRGQIEIDARIDLHGMRQATAHAQLIAFLHRAQAAGGRTVIVVTGKGSTRVADDEMPYREAGVLKRSVPMWLSAPELRTVVLGFEEASIRHGGSGALYVRLRSKRMRMDEA
;
A
#
# COMPACT_ATOMS: atom_id res chain seq x y z
N MET A 1 -30.79 45.97 -13.13
CA MET A 1 -30.91 45.44 -11.75
C MET A 1 -30.18 44.12 -11.68
N ALA A 2 -28.94 44.12 -11.16
CA ALA A 2 -28.12 42.93 -11.00
C ALA A 2 -28.23 42.40 -9.56
N LYS A 3 -28.33 41.08 -9.37
CA LYS A 3 -28.03 40.43 -8.09
C LYS A 3 -27.05 39.29 -8.32
N GLU A 4 -25.84 39.58 -7.88
CA GLU A 4 -24.62 38.81 -7.86
C GLU A 4 -24.70 37.66 -6.84
N ILE A 5 -24.45 36.42 -7.29
CA ILE A 5 -24.34 35.26 -6.40
C ILE A 5 -22.90 35.20 -5.88
N ALA A 6 -22.66 35.87 -4.75
CA ALA A 6 -21.37 35.87 -4.08
C ALA A 6 -21.03 34.47 -3.53
N ARG A 7 -20.00 33.83 -4.10
CA ARG A 7 -19.34 32.65 -3.52
C ARG A 7 -18.64 33.04 -2.21
N LYS A 8 -19.23 32.69 -1.07
CA LYS A 8 -18.55 32.80 0.23
C LYS A 8 -17.50 31.70 0.37
N ARG A 9 -16.22 32.08 0.32
CA ARG A 9 -15.10 31.28 0.85
C ARG A 9 -15.08 31.40 2.38
N SER A 10 -15.14 30.28 3.11
CA SER A 10 -14.82 30.20 4.55
C SER A 10 -13.61 29.25 4.70
N LYS A 11 -12.37 29.73 4.95
CA LYS A 11 -11.75 30.22 6.20
C LYS A 11 -11.78 29.22 7.38
N GLY A 12 -10.62 28.61 7.64
CA GLY A 12 -10.21 28.05 8.95
C GLY A 12 -10.65 26.62 9.26
N PRO A 13 -9.85 25.83 10.01
CA PRO A 13 -10.28 24.53 10.50
C PRO A 13 -11.44 24.71 11.47
N ARG A 14 -12.52 23.96 11.23
CA ARG A 14 -13.72 23.92 12.08
C ARG A 14 -13.36 23.39 13.46
N ALA A 15 -13.76 24.08 14.54
CA ALA A 15 -13.66 23.54 15.89
C ALA A 15 -14.61 22.33 16.02
N LEU A 16 -14.16 21.27 16.69
CA LEU A 16 -14.97 20.06 16.88
C LEU A 16 -16.11 20.34 17.86
N GLU A 17 -17.32 19.97 17.47
CA GLU A 17 -18.49 20.02 18.36
C GLU A 17 -18.30 19.03 19.54
N PRO A 18 -18.93 19.23 20.70
CA PRO A 18 -18.71 18.41 21.90
C PRO A 18 -18.90 16.90 21.67
N HIS A 19 -19.92 16.53 20.90
CA HIS A 19 -20.19 15.15 20.47
C HIS A 19 -19.07 14.59 19.55
N GLU A 20 -18.55 15.40 18.63
CA GLU A 20 -17.45 14.98 17.75
C GLU A 20 -16.16 14.76 18.55
N ALA A 21 -15.93 15.55 19.61
CA ALA A 21 -14.79 15.40 20.49
C ALA A 21 -14.85 14.08 21.29
N GLU A 22 -16.04 13.61 21.67
CA GLU A 22 -16.21 12.31 22.34
C GLU A 22 -15.90 11.14 21.40
N LEU A 23 -16.41 11.19 20.17
CA LEU A 23 -16.06 10.22 19.13
C LEU A 23 -14.55 10.21 18.85
N TRP A 24 -13.94 11.39 18.81
CA TRP A 24 -12.50 11.52 18.56
C TRP A 24 -11.66 10.90 19.67
N LYS A 25 -12.11 10.96 20.94
CA LYS A 25 -11.46 10.28 22.08
C LYS A 25 -11.53 8.75 21.92
N VAL A 26 -12.64 8.20 21.44
CA VAL A 26 -12.79 6.75 21.21
C VAL A 26 -11.86 6.28 20.10
N VAL A 27 -11.80 7.02 19.00
CA VAL A 27 -10.96 6.70 17.83
C VAL A 27 -9.46 6.79 18.15
N THR A 28 -9.05 7.76 18.96
CA THR A 28 -7.62 8.00 19.25
C THR A 28 -7.03 7.07 20.32
N ARG A 29 -7.85 6.28 21.04
CA ARG A 29 -7.39 5.33 22.08
C ARG A 29 -6.33 4.33 21.60
N HIS A 30 -6.36 3.94 20.32
CA HIS A 30 -5.44 2.95 19.76
C HIS A 30 -4.33 3.56 18.88
N VAL A 31 -4.26 4.88 18.78
CA VAL A 31 -3.26 5.56 17.95
C VAL A 31 -2.09 6.01 18.82
N SER A 32 -0.89 5.53 18.48
CA SER A 32 0.34 5.91 19.18
C SER A 32 0.83 7.29 18.67
N PRO A 33 0.85 8.35 19.50
CA PRO A 33 1.18 9.69 19.04
C PRO A 33 2.68 9.86 18.75
N LEU A 34 2.99 10.25 17.51
CA LEU A 34 4.34 10.40 16.95
C LEU A 34 5.27 11.41 17.68
N ARG A 35 4.74 12.29 18.55
CA ARG A 35 5.49 13.41 19.15
C ARG A 35 5.82 13.27 20.65
N ARG A 36 5.57 12.12 21.27
CA ARG A 36 5.92 11.91 22.69
C ARG A 36 7.43 11.89 22.94
N ARG A 37 8.21 11.33 22.01
CA ARG A 37 9.68 11.23 22.12
C ARG A 37 10.40 12.58 22.02
N LYS A 38 9.83 13.56 21.31
CA LYS A 38 10.44 14.89 21.15
C LYS A 38 10.20 15.79 22.37
N ARG A 39 9.02 15.72 23.00
CA ARG A 39 8.69 16.51 24.19
C ARG A 39 9.42 16.01 25.44
N MET A 40 9.65 14.69 25.58
CA MET A 40 10.49 14.15 26.67
C MET A 40 11.98 14.50 26.49
N ALA A 41 12.48 14.54 25.26
CA ALA A 41 13.84 14.98 24.97
C ALA A 41 14.06 16.48 25.19
N GLU A 42 13.00 17.29 25.08
CA GLU A 42 13.04 18.74 25.31
C GLU A 42 12.91 19.07 26.81
N ALA A 43 12.06 18.34 27.55
CA ALA A 43 11.94 18.45 29.01
C ALA A 43 13.23 18.02 29.72
N ALA A 44 13.86 16.92 29.28
CA ALA A 44 15.15 16.48 29.81
C ALA A 44 16.32 17.45 29.48
N LYS A 45 16.15 18.34 28.50
CA LYS A 45 17.13 19.36 28.14
C LYS A 45 16.93 20.68 28.92
N MET A 46 15.72 20.92 29.44
CA MET A 46 15.41 22.07 30.31
C MET A 46 15.72 21.81 31.78
N GLU A 47 15.71 20.57 32.27
CA GLU A 47 16.16 20.27 33.65
C GLU A 47 17.68 20.32 33.83
N THR A 48 18.46 20.29 32.74
CA THR A 48 19.94 20.37 32.80
C THR A 48 20.50 21.79 32.85
N VAL A 49 19.68 22.85 32.86
CA VAL A 49 20.16 24.24 32.93
C VAL A 49 20.00 24.90 34.31
N GLU A 50 19.53 24.18 35.33
CA GLU A 50 19.28 24.73 36.68
C GLU A 50 20.12 24.07 37.80
N ALA A 51 21.25 23.45 37.47
CA ALA A 51 22.16 22.93 38.50
C ALA A 51 23.61 22.81 38.01
N VAL A 52 24.33 23.93 37.93
CA VAL A 52 25.73 24.07 38.41
C VAL A 52 26.25 25.48 38.10
N ALA A 53 26.23 26.35 39.12
CA ALA A 53 27.21 27.42 39.28
C ALA A 53 28.31 26.89 40.22
N ALA A 54 29.54 26.73 39.72
CA ALA A 54 30.82 26.88 40.43
C ALA A 54 31.99 26.38 39.56
N GLU A 55 33.12 27.03 39.71
CA GLU A 55 34.31 27.09 38.85
C GLU A 55 35.21 25.83 38.77
N ASP A 56 36.05 25.89 37.71
CA ASP A 56 37.48 25.57 37.62
C ASP A 56 38.00 24.18 37.15
N GLU A 57 39.10 24.26 36.38
CA GLU A 57 39.65 23.25 35.44
C GLU A 57 40.61 22.18 36.10
N PRO A 58 41.52 21.47 35.37
CA PRO A 58 41.31 20.27 34.55
C PRO A 58 42.24 19.08 34.94
N LYS A 59 41.98 17.84 34.46
CA LYS A 59 43.03 16.83 34.11
C LYS A 59 42.47 15.52 33.52
N LYS A 60 43.04 15.12 32.38
CA LYS A 60 43.07 13.74 31.81
C LYS A 60 44.18 12.91 32.52
N PRO A 61 44.41 11.59 32.29
CA PRO A 61 43.72 10.59 31.43
C PRO A 61 43.55 9.15 32.04
N ALA A 62 43.02 8.22 31.22
CA ALA A 62 43.43 6.81 31.05
C ALA A 62 42.64 5.62 31.71
N LYS A 63 42.19 4.73 30.79
CA LYS A 63 42.18 3.24 30.79
C LYS A 63 41.38 2.47 31.87
N LEU A 64 40.49 1.56 31.44
CA LEU A 64 40.74 0.10 31.38
C LEU A 64 39.56 -0.65 30.74
N ALA A 65 39.87 -1.59 29.85
CA ALA A 65 38.93 -2.51 29.24
C ALA A 65 38.40 -3.56 30.24
N LYS A 66 37.16 -4.02 30.04
CA LYS A 66 36.69 -5.34 30.48
C LYS A 66 35.82 -5.97 29.40
N ALA A 67 36.15 -7.22 29.09
CA ALA A 67 35.57 -8.04 28.03
C ALA A 67 34.67 -9.15 28.58
N LYS A 68 33.83 -9.67 27.65
CA LYS A 68 33.13 -10.98 27.57
C LYS A 68 31.60 -10.95 27.79
N PRO A 69 30.82 -11.90 27.23
CA PRO A 69 31.16 -12.93 26.22
C PRO A 69 30.28 -12.89 24.94
N SER A 70 30.82 -13.45 23.86
CA SER A 70 30.12 -13.76 22.61
C SER A 70 29.28 -15.03 22.78
N HIS A 71 27.97 -14.93 22.60
CA HIS A 71 27.11 -16.07 22.29
C HIS A 71 26.86 -16.05 20.78
N THR A 72 27.37 -17.05 20.07
CA THR A 72 27.05 -17.31 18.66
C THR A 72 25.74 -18.10 18.59
N PRO A 73 24.65 -17.56 18.01
CA PRO A 73 23.45 -18.34 17.76
C PRO A 73 23.66 -19.32 16.59
N PRO A 74 22.96 -20.48 16.58
CA PRO A 74 23.09 -21.49 15.53
C PRO A 74 22.53 -20.99 14.20
N ALA A 75 23.13 -21.46 13.10
CA ALA A 75 22.81 -21.05 11.74
C ALA A 75 21.35 -21.41 11.34
N PRO A 76 20.63 -20.50 10.65
CA PRO A 76 19.26 -20.76 10.20
C PRO A 76 19.20 -21.82 9.07
N PRO A 77 18.13 -22.62 9.00
CA PRO A 77 17.96 -23.63 7.96
C PRO A 77 17.83 -22.99 6.57
N ALA A 78 18.38 -23.67 5.56
CA ALA A 78 18.46 -23.21 4.17
C ALA A 78 17.12 -22.66 3.65
N ALA A 79 17.15 -21.40 3.22
CA ALA A 79 15.99 -20.68 2.72
C ALA A 79 15.44 -21.34 1.45
N LYS A 80 14.12 -21.58 1.43
CA LYS A 80 13.37 -21.91 0.21
C LYS A 80 13.71 -20.85 -0.86
N PRO A 81 13.87 -21.21 -2.15
CA PRO A 81 14.18 -20.24 -3.19
C PRO A 81 13.14 -19.12 -3.17
N ALA A 82 13.59 -17.91 -2.84
CA ALA A 82 12.72 -16.76 -2.73
C ALA A 82 12.12 -16.48 -4.11
N LEU A 83 10.78 -16.44 -4.19
CA LEU A 83 10.09 -16.04 -5.40
C LEU A 83 10.62 -14.66 -5.83
N PRO A 84 10.96 -14.46 -7.12
CA PRO A 84 11.49 -13.20 -7.60
C PRO A 84 10.54 -12.05 -7.25
N PRO A 85 11.06 -10.87 -6.88
CA PRO A 85 10.23 -9.72 -6.53
C PRO A 85 9.32 -9.35 -7.69
N LEU A 86 8.12 -8.89 -7.38
CA LEU A 86 7.25 -8.30 -8.39
C LEU A 86 7.98 -7.10 -9.00
N ALA A 87 8.14 -7.11 -10.31
CA ALA A 87 8.72 -5.98 -11.01
C ALA A 87 7.62 -4.93 -11.19
N PRO A 88 7.78 -3.70 -10.68
CA PRO A 88 6.90 -2.60 -11.06
C PRO A 88 6.82 -2.50 -12.58
N VAL A 89 5.66 -2.17 -13.15
CA VAL A 89 5.62 -1.98 -14.60
C VAL A 89 6.42 -0.73 -14.93
N GLU A 90 7.48 -0.92 -15.71
CA GLU A 90 8.42 0.14 -16.05
C GLU A 90 7.70 1.36 -16.64
N ARG A 91 8.12 2.58 -16.25
CA ARG A 91 7.44 3.83 -16.62
C ARG A 91 7.19 3.95 -18.12
N ARG A 92 8.15 3.52 -18.94
CA ARG A 92 8.04 3.52 -20.41
C ARG A 92 6.94 2.56 -20.89
N THR A 93 6.88 1.35 -20.33
CA THR A 93 5.82 0.37 -20.60
C THR A 93 4.45 0.90 -20.19
N ARG A 94 4.36 1.57 -19.04
CA ARG A 94 3.11 2.23 -18.59
C ARG A 94 2.65 3.32 -19.55
N GLN A 95 3.55 4.18 -20.03
CA GLN A 95 3.22 5.22 -21.01
C GLN A 95 2.79 4.63 -22.35
N ARG A 96 3.41 3.53 -22.79
CA ARG A 96 3.01 2.83 -24.00
C ARG A 96 1.62 2.19 -23.85
N LEU A 97 1.35 1.54 -22.71
CA LEU A 97 0.02 0.99 -22.38
C LEU A 97 -1.05 2.08 -22.33
N SER A 98 -0.76 3.23 -21.70
CA SER A 98 -1.73 4.33 -21.63
C SER A 98 -2.02 4.97 -22.99
N ARG A 99 -1.05 4.95 -23.90
CA ARG A 99 -1.18 5.40 -25.30
C ARG A 99 -1.77 4.33 -26.23
N GLY A 100 -2.01 3.11 -25.76
CA GLY A 100 -2.50 2.00 -26.59
C GLY A 100 -1.44 1.39 -27.52
N GLN A 101 -0.16 1.64 -27.27
CA GLN A 101 0.97 1.10 -28.03
C GLN A 101 1.40 -0.31 -27.58
N ILE A 102 0.73 -0.85 -26.57
CA ILE A 102 0.86 -2.23 -26.12
C ILE A 102 -0.56 -2.78 -26.09
N GLU A 103 -0.74 -3.91 -26.74
CA GLU A 103 -2.03 -4.59 -26.85
C GLU A 103 -2.45 -5.19 -25.50
N ILE A 104 -3.76 -5.19 -25.25
CA ILE A 104 -4.36 -5.82 -24.08
C ILE A 104 -4.99 -7.12 -24.58
N ASP A 105 -4.42 -8.24 -24.16
CA ASP A 105 -4.79 -9.56 -24.68
C ASP A 105 -6.12 -10.05 -24.12
N ALA A 106 -6.44 -9.68 -22.87
CA ALA A 106 -7.67 -10.09 -22.21
C ALA A 106 -8.12 -9.11 -21.12
N ARG A 107 -9.42 -9.13 -20.82
CA ARG A 107 -10.06 -8.31 -19.79
C ARG A 107 -10.97 -9.15 -18.91
N ILE A 108 -10.93 -8.89 -17.60
CA ILE A 108 -11.92 -9.37 -16.64
C ILE A 108 -12.51 -8.21 -15.87
N ASP A 109 -13.81 -8.31 -15.61
CA ASP A 109 -14.51 -7.39 -14.73
C ASP A 109 -14.97 -8.09 -13.46
N LEU A 110 -14.47 -7.61 -12.33
CA LEU A 110 -14.77 -8.10 -11.00
C LEU A 110 -15.71 -7.15 -10.25
N HIS A 111 -16.11 -6.02 -10.84
CA HIS A 111 -16.94 -5.04 -10.12
C HIS A 111 -18.25 -5.68 -9.64
N GLY A 112 -18.67 -5.31 -8.43
CA GLY A 112 -19.92 -5.80 -7.85
C GLY A 112 -19.90 -7.27 -7.42
N MET A 113 -18.83 -8.04 -7.70
CA MET A 113 -18.71 -9.41 -7.22
C MET A 113 -18.38 -9.45 -5.73
N ARG A 114 -18.84 -10.51 -5.05
CA ARG A 114 -18.39 -10.83 -3.69
C ARG A 114 -16.93 -11.27 -3.72
N GLN A 115 -16.21 -11.02 -2.63
CA GLN A 115 -14.78 -11.27 -2.51
C GLN A 115 -14.37 -12.70 -2.91
N ALA A 116 -15.04 -13.72 -2.37
CA ALA A 116 -14.75 -15.11 -2.67
C ALA A 116 -14.92 -15.46 -4.16
N THR A 117 -16.02 -15.01 -4.76
CA THR A 117 -16.31 -15.22 -6.20
C THR A 117 -15.30 -14.50 -7.08
N ALA A 118 -14.99 -13.24 -6.76
CA ALA A 118 -14.01 -12.44 -7.49
C ALA A 118 -12.61 -13.08 -7.45
N HIS A 119 -12.22 -13.63 -6.30
CA HIS A 119 -10.94 -14.31 -6.14
C HIS A 119 -10.83 -15.55 -7.04
N ALA A 120 -11.83 -16.43 -6.99
CA ALA A 120 -11.87 -17.62 -7.82
C ALA A 120 -11.84 -17.29 -9.33
N GLN A 121 -12.63 -16.29 -9.75
CA GLN A 121 -12.64 -15.85 -11.14
C GLN A 121 -11.33 -15.22 -11.59
N LEU A 122 -10.68 -14.42 -10.73
CA LEU A 122 -9.38 -13.82 -11.01
C LEU A 122 -8.32 -14.90 -11.26
N ILE A 123 -8.22 -15.91 -10.39
CA ILE A 123 -7.27 -17.01 -10.54
C ILE A 123 -7.51 -17.73 -11.87
N ALA A 124 -8.75 -18.16 -12.12
CA ALA A 124 -9.10 -18.87 -13.35
C ALA A 124 -8.83 -18.03 -14.61
N PHE A 125 -9.07 -16.72 -14.55
CA PHE A 125 -8.77 -15.80 -15.65
C PHE A 125 -7.27 -15.69 -15.93
N LEU A 126 -6.44 -15.49 -14.92
CA LEU A 126 -4.99 -15.32 -15.09
C LEU A 126 -4.34 -16.57 -15.68
N HIS A 127 -4.74 -17.76 -15.20
CA HIS A 127 -4.24 -19.02 -15.76
C HIS A 127 -4.67 -19.23 -17.21
N ARG A 128 -5.93 -18.93 -17.55
CA ARG A 128 -6.42 -19.04 -18.93
C ARG A 128 -5.73 -18.05 -19.86
N ALA A 129 -5.58 -16.80 -19.43
CA ALA A 129 -4.89 -15.78 -20.22
C ALA A 129 -3.41 -16.13 -20.43
N GLN A 130 -2.74 -16.67 -19.42
CA GLN A 130 -1.36 -17.15 -19.55
C GLN A 130 -1.27 -18.34 -20.51
N ALA A 131 -2.19 -19.30 -20.41
CA ALA A 131 -2.23 -20.47 -21.30
C ALA A 131 -2.48 -20.07 -22.77
N ALA A 132 -3.25 -19.02 -22.99
CA ALA A 132 -3.47 -18.43 -24.31
C ALA A 132 -2.26 -17.61 -24.84
N GLY A 133 -1.17 -17.53 -24.09
CA GLY A 133 0.02 -16.76 -24.48
C GLY A 133 -0.08 -15.25 -24.23
N GLY A 134 -1.11 -14.80 -23.50
CA GLY A 134 -1.30 -13.39 -23.15
C GLY A 134 -0.12 -12.85 -22.35
N ARG A 135 0.28 -11.61 -22.65
CA ARG A 135 1.39 -10.89 -22.00
C ARG A 135 0.87 -9.81 -21.07
N THR A 136 -0.18 -9.10 -21.47
CA THR A 136 -0.78 -8.02 -20.70
C THR A 136 -2.29 -8.15 -20.67
N VAL A 137 -2.85 -8.20 -19.47
CA VAL A 137 -4.29 -8.23 -19.25
C VAL A 137 -4.73 -7.07 -18.39
N ILE A 138 -6.04 -6.79 -18.41
CA ILE A 138 -6.65 -5.78 -17.56
C ILE A 138 -7.66 -6.40 -16.61
N VAL A 139 -7.56 -6.03 -15.33
CA VAL A 139 -8.46 -6.46 -14.27
C VAL A 139 -9.21 -5.24 -13.76
N VAL A 140 -10.53 -5.23 -13.91
CA VAL A 140 -11.38 -4.14 -13.43
C VAL A 140 -11.97 -4.55 -12.08
N THR A 141 -11.70 -3.76 -11.05
CA THR A 141 -12.16 -4.01 -9.67
C THR A 141 -13.27 -3.07 -9.24
N GLY A 142 -13.47 -1.99 -10.00
CA GLY A 142 -14.35 -0.88 -9.68
C GLY A 142 -13.62 0.18 -8.85
N LYS A 143 -14.11 1.43 -8.90
CA LYS A 143 -13.45 2.57 -8.23
C LYS A 143 -13.49 2.49 -6.70
N GLY A 144 -14.38 1.65 -6.15
CA GLY A 144 -14.80 1.68 -4.75
C GLY A 144 -15.67 2.91 -4.52
N SER A 145 -16.96 2.72 -4.27
CA SER A 145 -17.82 3.81 -3.83
C SER A 145 -17.47 4.10 -2.37
N THR A 146 -17.30 5.36 -1.97
CA THR A 146 -17.56 5.72 -0.58
C THR A 146 -19.07 5.87 -0.50
N ARG A 147 -19.80 4.78 -0.22
CA ARG A 147 -21.24 4.90 0.01
C ARG A 147 -21.41 5.61 1.35
N VAL A 148 -21.99 6.80 1.29
CA VAL A 148 -22.60 7.51 2.42
C VAL A 148 -23.76 6.63 2.91
N ALA A 149 -23.97 6.62 4.21
CA ALA A 149 -24.77 5.67 4.98
C ALA A 149 -26.30 5.66 4.70
N ASP A 150 -26.76 6.17 3.55
CA ASP A 150 -28.17 6.36 3.20
C ASP A 150 -28.79 5.21 2.37
N ASP A 151 -28.02 4.19 1.94
CA ASP A 151 -28.58 3.01 1.25
C ASP A 151 -29.02 1.95 2.28
N GLU A 152 -30.27 1.50 2.21
CA GLU A 152 -30.94 0.49 3.07
C GLU A 152 -30.24 -0.90 3.18
N MET A 153 -29.10 -1.10 2.51
CA MET A 153 -28.24 -2.27 2.67
C MET A 153 -26.86 -1.91 3.24
N PRO A 154 -26.71 -1.88 4.58
CA PRO A 154 -25.48 -1.45 5.26
C PRO A 154 -24.27 -2.37 5.07
N TYR A 155 -24.44 -3.55 4.46
CA TYR A 155 -23.38 -4.58 4.37
C TYR A 155 -22.62 -4.64 3.05
N ARG A 156 -22.87 -3.75 2.08
CA ARG A 156 -22.03 -3.67 0.88
C ARG A 156 -20.76 -2.90 1.20
N GLU A 157 -19.76 -3.61 1.74
CA GLU A 157 -18.41 -3.09 1.94
C GLU A 157 -17.84 -2.58 0.61
N ALA A 158 -17.89 -1.28 0.42
CA ALA A 158 -17.55 -0.70 -0.85
C ALA A 158 -16.01 -0.62 -1.01
N GLY A 159 -15.52 -0.99 -2.19
CA GLY A 159 -14.09 -0.96 -2.51
C GLY A 159 -13.25 -2.07 -1.88
N VAL A 160 -13.84 -3.15 -1.36
CA VAL A 160 -13.08 -4.33 -0.87
C VAL A 160 -12.16 -4.85 -1.94
N LEU A 161 -12.67 -5.10 -3.16
CA LEU A 161 -11.88 -5.66 -4.26
C LEU A 161 -10.71 -4.76 -4.68
N LYS A 162 -10.88 -3.43 -4.60
CA LYS A 162 -9.79 -2.48 -4.88
C LYS A 162 -8.61 -2.66 -3.90
N ARG A 163 -8.88 -3.04 -2.65
CA ARG A 163 -7.87 -3.34 -1.64
C ARG A 163 -7.35 -4.78 -1.74
N SER A 164 -8.24 -5.74 -1.94
CA SER A 164 -7.92 -7.17 -1.92
C SER A 164 -7.17 -7.64 -3.16
N VAL A 165 -7.52 -7.15 -4.36
CA VAL A 165 -6.92 -7.65 -5.61
C VAL A 165 -5.41 -7.41 -5.68
N PRO A 166 -4.87 -6.22 -5.34
CA PRO A 166 -3.42 -6.03 -5.24
C PRO A 166 -2.73 -7.00 -4.27
N MET A 167 -3.40 -7.34 -3.16
CA MET A 167 -2.88 -8.31 -2.19
C MET A 167 -2.85 -9.73 -2.78
N TRP A 168 -3.90 -10.15 -3.46
CA TRP A 168 -3.98 -11.45 -4.13
C TRP A 168 -2.96 -11.59 -5.26
N LEU A 169 -2.82 -10.57 -6.11
CA LEU A 169 -1.80 -10.54 -7.17
C LEU A 169 -0.36 -10.62 -6.60
N SER A 170 -0.18 -10.21 -5.34
CA SER A 170 1.08 -10.31 -4.63
C SER A 170 1.29 -11.62 -3.88
N ALA A 171 0.25 -12.46 -3.78
CA ALA A 171 0.32 -13.72 -3.08
C ALA A 171 1.25 -14.72 -3.81
N PRO A 172 1.93 -15.62 -3.07
CA PRO A 172 2.86 -16.59 -3.66
C PRO A 172 2.25 -17.45 -4.78
N GLU A 173 0.98 -17.81 -4.64
CA GLU A 173 0.20 -18.58 -5.62
C GLU A 173 0.19 -17.91 -7.01
N LEU A 174 -0.15 -16.62 -7.07
CA LEU A 174 -0.27 -15.89 -8.33
C LEU A 174 1.06 -15.34 -8.83
N ARG A 175 2.11 -15.24 -8.00
CA ARG A 175 3.45 -14.79 -8.42
C ARG A 175 4.13 -15.68 -9.45
N THR A 176 3.71 -16.95 -9.56
CA THR A 176 4.16 -17.88 -10.61
C THR A 176 3.62 -17.52 -12.00
N VAL A 177 2.49 -16.83 -12.05
CA VAL A 177 1.79 -16.40 -13.27
C VAL A 177 2.00 -14.91 -13.53
N VAL A 178 2.03 -14.09 -12.48
CA VAL A 178 2.10 -12.64 -12.54
C VAL A 178 3.55 -12.17 -12.44
N LEU A 179 3.96 -11.35 -13.41
CA LEU A 179 5.27 -10.68 -13.41
C LEU A 179 5.23 -9.38 -12.59
N GLY A 180 4.12 -8.64 -12.69
CA GLY A 180 3.91 -7.36 -12.03
C GLY A 180 2.57 -6.75 -12.43
N PHE A 181 2.13 -5.73 -11.69
CA PHE A 181 0.89 -5.02 -11.98
C PHE A 181 1.02 -3.52 -11.65
N GLU A 182 0.20 -2.70 -12.30
CA GLU A 182 0.13 -1.25 -12.08
C GLU A 182 -1.30 -0.73 -12.29
N GLU A 183 -1.57 0.48 -11.79
CA GLU A 183 -2.83 1.18 -12.06
C GLU A 183 -3.02 1.46 -13.56
N ALA A 184 -4.24 1.19 -14.04
CA ALA A 184 -4.61 1.44 -15.42
C ALA A 184 -4.67 2.94 -15.75
N SER A 185 -4.67 3.28 -17.04
CA SER A 185 -4.91 4.66 -17.47
C SER A 185 -6.38 5.03 -17.29
N ILE A 186 -6.68 6.34 -17.29
CA ILE A 186 -8.07 6.85 -17.17
C ILE A 186 -8.98 6.24 -18.24
N ARG A 187 -8.48 6.08 -19.48
CA ARG A 187 -9.23 5.47 -20.61
C ARG A 187 -9.66 4.03 -20.32
N HIS A 188 -8.90 3.31 -19.50
CA HIS A 188 -9.15 1.90 -19.21
C HIS A 188 -9.69 1.65 -17.80
N GLY A 189 -10.07 2.71 -17.06
CA GLY A 189 -10.71 2.60 -15.75
C GLY A 189 -9.97 3.30 -14.60
N GLY A 190 -8.76 3.81 -14.85
CA GLY A 190 -7.95 4.54 -13.86
C GLY A 190 -7.78 3.75 -12.56
N SER A 191 -8.07 4.40 -11.43
CA SER A 191 -7.92 3.80 -10.10
C SER A 191 -8.87 2.64 -9.78
N GLY A 192 -9.78 2.29 -10.69
CA GLY A 192 -10.65 1.12 -10.59
C GLY A 192 -10.22 -0.06 -11.45
N ALA A 193 -9.06 0.01 -12.12
CA ALA A 193 -8.54 -1.07 -12.95
C ALA A 193 -7.01 -1.18 -12.85
N LEU A 194 -6.51 -2.39 -13.11
CA LEU A 194 -5.09 -2.72 -13.05
C LEU A 194 -4.64 -3.36 -14.35
N TYR A 195 -3.50 -2.92 -14.88
CA TYR A 195 -2.76 -3.70 -15.85
C TYR A 195 -1.96 -4.76 -15.13
N VAL A 196 -2.08 -6.00 -15.58
CA VAL A 196 -1.35 -7.14 -15.03
C VAL A 196 -0.49 -7.74 -16.14
N ARG A 197 0.81 -7.80 -15.90
CA ARG A 197 1.76 -8.45 -16.81
C ARG A 197 1.89 -9.91 -16.41
N LEU A 198 1.71 -10.79 -17.39
CA LEU A 198 1.82 -12.22 -17.20
C LEU A 198 3.24 -12.70 -17.54
N ARG A 199 3.67 -13.75 -16.86
CA ARG A 199 4.89 -14.48 -17.18
C ARG A 199 4.59 -15.37 -18.38
N SER A 200 5.45 -15.30 -19.39
CA SER A 200 5.37 -16.22 -20.52
C SER A 200 5.52 -17.65 -20.02
N LYS A 201 4.53 -18.50 -20.31
CA LYS A 201 4.67 -19.95 -20.18
C LYS A 201 5.58 -20.35 -21.33
N ARG A 202 6.89 -20.35 -21.10
CA ARG A 202 7.86 -20.88 -22.06
C ARG A 202 7.39 -22.29 -22.41
N MET A 203 6.80 -22.48 -23.58
CA MET A 203 6.76 -23.80 -24.15
C MET A 203 8.23 -24.13 -24.40
N ARG A 204 8.80 -25.02 -23.58
CA ARG A 204 9.97 -25.75 -24.06
C ARG A 204 9.46 -26.54 -25.26
N MET A 205 9.75 -26.04 -26.45
CA MET A 205 9.84 -26.89 -27.62
C MET A 205 11.16 -27.63 -27.43
N ASP A 206 11.13 -28.66 -26.59
CA ASP A 206 12.15 -29.71 -26.65
C ASP A 206 11.74 -30.56 -27.87
N GLU A 207 12.42 -30.29 -28.97
CA GLU A 207 12.79 -31.18 -30.08
C GLU A 207 12.03 -32.52 -30.22
N ALA A 208 11.29 -32.66 -31.31
CA ALA A 208 10.89 -33.93 -31.92
C ALA A 208 10.84 -33.78 -33.44
#